data_AF-A0A1C6LDI3-F1
#
_entry.id   AF-A0A1C6LDI3-F1
#
_cell.length_a   1.000
_cell.length_b   1.000
_cell.length_c   1.000
_cell.angle_alpha   90.00
_cell.angle_beta   90.00
_cell.angle_gamma   90.00
#
_symmetry.space_group_name_H-M   'P 1'
#
loop_
_entity.id
_entity.type
_entity.pdbx_description
1 polymer ?
#
loop_
_entity_poly.entity_id
_entity_poly.type
_entity_poly.pdbx_seq_one_letter_code
_entity_poly.pdbx_strand_id
1 'polypeptide(L)'
;MGIYSFDVKLTLDETISRLDSEIIKGTITEKIDFHEIHSECKNKAVVMVYGKRYFRASNRLTLTLCIEELPDKTHVHVIGIGGMERTVSGEGEAIRKFTSLPRRILEEYIIN
;
A
#
# COMPACT_ATOMS: atom_id res chain seq x y z
N MET A 1 -4.35 -6.17 -11.33
CA MET A 1 -3.87 -6.63 -10.02
C MET A 1 -2.38 -6.33 -9.96
N GLY A 2 -1.89 -5.78 -8.86
CA GLY A 2 -0.46 -5.58 -8.62
C GLY A 2 -0.11 -6.30 -7.33
N ILE A 3 0.76 -7.32 -7.43
CA ILE A 3 1.33 -8.03 -6.28
C ILE A 3 2.83 -8.01 -6.46
N TYR A 4 3.54 -7.38 -5.53
CA TYR A 4 4.99 -7.28 -5.57
C TYR A 4 5.53 -6.91 -4.18
N SER A 5 6.84 -7.08 -4.00
CA SER A 5 7.54 -6.67 -2.79
C SER A 5 8.77 -5.85 -3.11
N PHE A 6 9.23 -5.07 -2.14
CA PHE A 6 10.50 -4.37 -2.18
C PHE A 6 10.96 -4.03 -0.75
N ASP A 7 12.25 -3.77 -0.59
CA ASP A 7 12.84 -3.37 0.68
C ASP A 7 13.20 -1.89 0.67
N VAL A 8 13.10 -1.24 1.83
CA VAL A 8 13.49 0.16 2.02
C VAL A 8 14.40 0.33 3.23
N LYS A 9 15.28 1.33 3.16
CA LYS A 9 16.23 1.67 4.24
C LYS A 9 15.63 2.45 5.41
N LEU A 10 14.31 2.70 5.38
CA LEU A 10 13.60 3.42 6.43
C LEU A 10 13.24 2.48 7.59
N THR A 11 13.03 3.04 8.77
CA THR A 11 12.38 2.32 9.87
C THR A 11 10.90 2.03 9.54
N LEU A 12 10.29 1.11 10.28
CA LEU A 12 8.88 0.78 10.12
C LEU A 12 7.99 2.02 10.27
N ASP A 13 8.21 2.81 11.33
CA ASP A 13 7.41 4.00 11.65
C ASP A 13 7.54 5.09 10.58
N GLU A 14 8.76 5.34 10.06
CA GLU A 14 8.98 6.28 8.96
C GLU A 14 8.28 5.82 7.67
N THR A 15 8.34 4.52 7.39
CA THR A 15 7.70 3.90 6.22
C THR A 15 6.18 4.09 6.29
N ILE A 16 5.57 3.77 7.44
CA ILE A 16 4.14 3.95 7.70
C ILE A 16 3.75 5.42 7.54
N SER A 17 4.46 6.33 8.21
CA SER A 17 4.13 7.75 8.20
C SER A 17 4.12 8.35 6.79
N ARG A 18 5.13 8.01 5.97
CA ARG A 18 5.23 8.48 4.58
C ARG A 18 4.12 7.92 3.70
N LEU A 19 3.87 6.61 3.79
CA LEU A 19 2.81 5.96 3.02
C LEU A 19 1.45 6.55 3.38
N ASP A 20 1.15 6.69 4.67
CA ASP A 20 -0.13 7.17 5.14
C ASP A 20 -0.39 8.62 4.71
N SER A 21 0.61 9.48 4.87
CA SER A 21 0.61 10.85 4.38
C SER A 21 0.28 10.91 2.88
N GLU A 22 1.09 10.26 2.05
CA GLU A 22 1.05 10.48 0.60
C GLU A 22 -0.05 9.67 -0.12
N ILE A 23 -0.50 8.53 0.44
CA ILE A 23 -1.63 7.77 -0.12
C ILE A 23 -2.95 8.51 0.09
N ILE A 24 -3.14 9.15 1.24
CA ILE A 24 -4.39 9.83 1.60
C ILE A 24 -4.43 11.25 1.02
N LYS A 25 -3.33 12.00 1.14
CA LYS A 25 -3.27 13.43 0.83
C LYS A 25 -3.78 13.77 -0.57
N GLY A 26 -4.75 14.70 -0.62
CA GLY A 26 -5.29 15.23 -1.88
C GLY A 26 -6.09 14.21 -2.69
N THR A 27 -6.47 13.06 -2.10
CA THR A 27 -7.26 12.02 -2.77
C THR A 27 -8.51 11.67 -1.98
N ILE A 28 -9.48 11.02 -2.64
CA ILE A 28 -10.66 10.40 -2.00
C ILE A 28 -10.35 8.98 -1.47
N THR A 29 -9.11 8.75 -1.04
CA THR A 29 -8.65 7.48 -0.48
C THR A 29 -8.89 7.48 1.03
N GLU A 30 -9.47 6.40 1.55
CA GLU A 30 -9.69 6.18 2.98
C GLU A 30 -8.75 5.08 3.47
N LYS A 31 -8.20 5.22 4.68
CA LYS A 31 -7.62 4.08 5.40
C LYS A 31 -8.79 3.26 5.97
N ILE A 32 -8.94 2.04 5.47
CA ILE A 32 -9.98 1.09 5.88
C ILE A 32 -9.59 0.45 7.21
N ASP A 33 -8.32 0.04 7.34
CA ASP A 33 -7.83 -0.67 8.52
C ASP A 33 -6.33 -0.45 8.73
N PHE A 34 -5.90 -0.58 9.98
CA PHE A 34 -4.51 -0.62 10.41
C PHE A 34 -4.40 -1.60 11.57
N HIS A 35 -3.65 -2.68 11.34
CA HIS A 35 -3.47 -3.74 12.31
C HIS A 35 -2.00 -3.95 12.61
N GLU A 36 -1.60 -3.76 13.87
CA GLU A 36 -0.26 -4.08 14.34
C GLU A 36 -0.18 -5.56 14.75
N ILE A 37 0.87 -6.21 14.29
CA ILE A 37 1.22 -7.59 14.62
C ILE A 37 2.43 -7.53 15.56
N HIS A 38 2.21 -7.99 16.79
CA HIS A 38 3.26 -8.09 17.80
C HIS A 38 3.81 -9.52 17.83
N SER A 39 5.13 -9.66 17.62
CA SER A 39 5.85 -10.92 17.82
C SER A 39 6.64 -10.87 19.12
N GLU A 40 6.83 -12.02 19.78
CA GLU A 40 7.67 -12.13 20.99
C GLU A 40 9.12 -11.69 20.71
N CYS A 41 9.57 -11.78 19.46
CA CYS A 41 10.94 -11.54 19.04
C CYS A 41 11.19 -10.10 18.53
N LYS A 42 10.75 -9.05 19.24
CA LYS A 42 10.99 -7.60 18.99
C LYS A 42 10.69 -7.02 17.58
N ASN A 43 10.54 -7.84 16.55
CA ASN A 43 10.22 -7.44 15.20
C ASN A 43 8.74 -7.11 15.13
N LYS A 44 8.43 -5.93 14.61
CA LYS A 44 7.05 -5.48 14.40
C LYS A 44 6.64 -5.70 12.97
N ALA A 45 5.37 -5.98 12.75
CA ALA A 45 4.77 -5.91 11.44
C ALA A 45 3.43 -5.19 11.52
N VAL A 46 3.01 -4.58 10.42
CA VAL A 46 1.69 -3.96 10.30
C VAL A 46 1.02 -4.40 9.01
N VAL A 47 -0.30 -4.46 9.04
CA VAL A 47 -1.15 -4.54 7.86
C VAL A 47 -1.92 -3.25 7.74
N MET A 48 -1.77 -2.56 6.61
CA MET A 48 -2.51 -1.35 6.30
C MET A 48 -3.44 -1.61 5.11
N VAL A 49 -4.71 -1.24 5.22
CA VAL A 49 -5.67 -1.41 4.14
C VAL A 49 -6.22 -0.05 3.74
N TYR A 50 -6.11 0.28 2.46
CA TYR A 50 -6.64 1.52 1.89
C TYR A 50 -7.72 1.22 0.85
N GLY A 51 -8.74 2.08 0.82
CA GLY A 51 -9.83 2.04 -0.13
C GLY A 51 -9.87 3.31 -0.96
N LYS A 52 -9.97 3.18 -2.28
CA LYS A 52 -10.24 4.30 -3.16
C LYS A 52 -11.52 4.05 -3.95
N ARG A 53 -12.48 4.96 -3.83
CA ARG A 53 -13.75 4.91 -4.56
C ARG A 53 -13.63 5.70 -5.86
N TYR A 54 -14.20 5.19 -6.95
CA TYR A 54 -14.38 5.96 -8.18
C TYR A 54 -15.86 6.22 -8.41
N PHE A 55 -16.22 7.46 -8.77
CA PHE A 55 -17.62 7.90 -8.85
C PHE A 55 -18.45 7.24 -9.98
N ARG A 56 -17.82 6.64 -11.00
CA ARG A 56 -18.51 6.27 -12.27
C ARG A 56 -18.99 4.83 -12.36
N ALA A 57 -18.57 3.98 -11.44
CA ALA A 57 -19.05 2.62 -11.27
C ALA A 57 -18.81 2.33 -9.80
N SER A 58 -19.67 1.56 -9.13
CA SER A 58 -19.57 1.23 -7.69
C SER A 58 -18.32 0.36 -7.39
N ASN A 59 -17.16 0.87 -7.77
CA ASN A 59 -15.89 0.19 -7.87
C ASN A 59 -15.01 0.71 -6.74
N ARG A 60 -14.61 -0.24 -5.90
CA ARG A 60 -13.63 -0.02 -4.86
C ARG A 60 -12.31 -0.60 -5.33
N LEU A 61 -11.27 0.23 -5.35
CA LEU A 61 -9.90 -0.27 -5.36
C LEU A 61 -9.45 -0.44 -3.92
N THR A 62 -8.88 -1.59 -3.63
CA THR A 62 -8.27 -1.88 -2.34
C THR A 62 -6.78 -2.03 -2.53
N LEU A 63 -6.01 -1.40 -1.63
CA LEU A 63 -4.57 -1.52 -1.52
C LEU A 63 -4.26 -2.02 -0.12
N THR A 64 -3.78 -3.25 -0.02
CA THR A 64 -3.30 -3.85 1.22
C THR A 64 -1.78 -3.80 1.21
N LEU A 65 -1.19 -3.28 2.28
CA LEU A 65 0.24 -3.27 2.52
C LEU A 65 0.52 -4.15 3.73
N CYS A 66 1.42 -5.11 3.59
CA CYS A 66 2.03 -5.79 4.72
C CYS A 66 3.45 -5.25 4.85
N ILE A 67 3.76 -4.67 6.00
CA ILE A 67 5.03 -4.00 6.24
C ILE A 67 5.66 -4.62 7.48
N GLU A 68 6.89 -5.12 7.37
CA GLU A 68 7.58 -5.75 8.48
C GLU A 68 8.96 -5.14 8.70
N GLU A 69 9.33 -5.02 9.96
CA GLU A 69 10.64 -4.59 10.41
C GLU A 69 11.61 -5.77 10.37
N LEU A 70 12.68 -5.61 9.60
CA LEU A 70 13.82 -6.52 9.55
C LEU A 70 15.05 -5.83 10.17
N PRO A 71 16.10 -6.57 10.56
CA PRO A 71 17.22 -6.00 11.32
C PRO A 71 17.93 -4.79 10.68
N ASP A 72 17.92 -4.67 9.36
CA ASP A 72 18.66 -3.67 8.59
C ASP A 72 17.79 -2.90 7.58
N LYS A 73 16.49 -3.22 7.50
CA LYS A 73 15.58 -2.70 6.48
C LYS A 73 14.12 -2.89 6.87
N THR A 74 13.22 -2.24 6.16
CA THR A 74 11.79 -2.51 6.23
C THR A 74 11.35 -3.19 4.94
N HIS A 75 10.70 -4.34 5.05
CA HIS A 75 10.12 -5.04 3.91
C HIS A 75 8.69 -4.57 3.67
N VAL A 76 8.36 -4.28 2.41
CA VAL A 76 7.03 -3.83 2.00
C VAL A 76 6.47 -4.81 0.97
N HIS A 77 5.40 -5.49 1.33
CA HIS A 77 4.60 -6.30 0.41
C HIS A 77 3.32 -5.57 0.03
N VAL A 78 3.07 -5.45 -1.27
CA VAL A 78 1.96 -4.69 -1.83
C VAL A 78 0.98 -5.63 -2.52
N ILE A 79 -0.30 -5.52 -2.17
CA ILE A 79 -1.41 -6.23 -2.81
C ILE A 79 -2.46 -5.21 -3.21
N GLY A 80 -2.68 -5.05 -4.50
CA GLY A 80 -3.70 -4.14 -5.00
C GLY A 80 -4.70 -4.81 -5.93
N ILE A 81 -5.98 -4.68 -5.56
CA ILE A 81 -7.12 -5.34 -6.19
C ILE A 81 -8.18 -4.28 -6.53
N GLY A 82 -8.86 -4.46 -7.66
CA GLY A 82 -10.05 -3.68 -8.01
C GLY A 82 -11.23 -4.62 -8.20
N GLY A 83 -12.38 -4.28 -7.62
CA GLY A 83 -13.60 -5.04 -7.84
C GLY A 83 -14.26 -4.64 -9.16
N MET A 84 -14.44 -5.59 -10.08
CA MET A 84 -15.44 -5.51 -11.14
C MET A 84 -15.90 -6.89 -11.62
N GLU A 85 -17.21 -6.96 -11.85
CA GLU A 85 -17.93 -8.04 -12.54
C GLU A 85 -17.97 -7.78 -14.08
N ARG A 86 -17.61 -6.58 -14.56
CA ARG A 86 -17.60 -6.19 -15.99
C ARG A 86 -16.59 -5.07 -16.31
N THR A 87 -15.49 -5.40 -16.97
CA THR A 87 -14.40 -4.47 -17.33
C THR A 87 -14.86 -3.22 -18.10
N VAL A 88 -14.58 -2.01 -17.59
CA VAL A 88 -14.74 -0.75 -18.34
C VAL A 88 -13.37 -0.26 -18.84
N SER A 89 -13.35 0.45 -19.97
CA SER A 89 -12.11 1.03 -20.51
C SER A 89 -11.49 2.05 -19.55
N GLY A 90 -10.18 1.92 -19.28
CA GLY A 90 -9.39 2.85 -18.44
C GLY A 90 -9.14 2.41 -16.99
N GLU A 91 -9.84 1.40 -16.48
CA GLU A 91 -9.72 0.97 -15.07
C GLU A 91 -8.45 0.19 -14.78
N GLY A 92 -7.94 -0.57 -15.76
CA GLY A 92 -6.64 -1.22 -15.64
C GLY A 92 -5.53 -0.22 -15.35
N GLU A 93 -5.63 1.00 -15.87
CA GLU A 93 -4.69 2.08 -15.59
C GLU A 93 -4.88 2.66 -14.18
N ALA A 94 -6.13 2.86 -13.75
CA ALA A 94 -6.43 3.33 -12.40
C ALA A 94 -5.92 2.35 -11.33
N ILE A 95 -6.12 1.05 -11.55
CA ILE A 95 -5.57 -0.02 -10.72
C ILE A 95 -4.05 0.07 -10.71
N ARG A 96 -3.38 0.05 -11.88
CA ARG A 96 -1.91 0.12 -11.95
C ARG A 96 -1.35 1.35 -11.23
N LYS A 97 -1.96 2.53 -11.43
CA LYS A 97 -1.55 3.77 -10.76
C LYS A 97 -1.66 3.63 -9.25
N PHE A 98 -2.81 3.18 -8.75
CA PHE A 98 -3.02 3.03 -7.31
C PHE A 98 -2.09 1.97 -6.70
N THR A 99 -1.94 0.82 -7.35
CA THR A 99 -1.04 -0.25 -6.88
C THR A 99 0.43 0.14 -6.93
N SER A 100 0.82 1.08 -7.79
CA SER A 100 2.21 1.56 -7.90
C SER A 100 2.59 2.65 -6.89
N LEU A 101 1.60 3.25 -6.20
CA LEU A 101 1.86 4.37 -5.28
C LEU A 101 2.87 4.05 -4.19
N PRO A 102 2.82 2.89 -3.47
CA PRO A 102 3.78 2.61 -2.41
C PRO A 102 5.22 2.67 -2.91
N ARG A 103 5.50 2.04 -4.06
CA ARG A 103 6.84 2.05 -4.66
C ARG A 103 7.28 3.46 -5.06
N ARG A 104 6.37 4.27 -5.62
CA ARG A 104 6.66 5.65 -6.03
C ARG A 104 6.92 6.58 -4.84
N ILE A 105 6.13 6.44 -3.77
CA ILE A 105 6.29 7.23 -2.55
C ILE A 105 7.64 6.93 -1.88
N LEU A 106 8.08 5.67 -1.96
CA LEU A 106 9.28 5.20 -1.28
C LEU A 106 10.50 5.05 -2.21
N GLU A 107 10.42 5.54 -3.46
CA GLU A 107 11.41 5.26 -4.51
C GLU A 107 12.85 5.60 -4.11
N GLU A 108 13.06 6.74 -3.44
CA GLU A 108 14.37 7.21 -2.98
C GLU A 108 14.96 6.40 -1.81
N TYR A 109 14.16 5.50 -1.22
CA TYR A 109 14.53 4.68 -0.07
C TYR A 109 14.70 3.20 -0.41
N ILE A 110 14.38 2.80 -1.64
CA ILE A 110 14.46 1.39 -2.07
C ILE A 110 15.91 0.91 -2.04
N ILE A 111 16.10 -0.29 -1.51
CA ILE A 111 17.38 -1.02 -1.51
C ILE A 111 17.36 -2.01 -2.69
N ASN A 112 18.44 -2.03 -3.47
CA ASN A 112 18.63 -2.97 -4.60
C ASN A 112 19.23 -4.30 -4.14
#